data_AF-A0AAP9QDA4-F1
#
_entry.id   AF-A0AAP9QDA4-F1
#
_cell.length_a   1.000
_cell.length_b   1.000
_cell.length_c   1.000
_cell.angle_alpha   90.00
_cell.angle_beta   90.00
_cell.angle_gamma   90.00
#
_symmetry.space_group_name_H-M   'P 1'
#
loop_
_entity.id
_entity.type
_entity.pdbx_description
1 polymer ?
#
loop_
_entity_poly.entity_id
_entity_poly.type
_entity_poly.pdbx_seq_one_letter_code
_entity_poly.pdbx_strand_id
1 'polypeptide(L)'
;MKKDKTKNIPHEGNEIYYAGLRSILSGTVYSMLGTYITALMTNKISLVDFIQFPLVLIHALPAMCLILWWSSYRRPNMVFWSIGPTIYFPKIAKIILVLMYILIGVMCSLIFDAMSNPYLAFDTLIYSYITLIAYWLLLVCFSSVSIKKFSAE
;
A
#
# COMPACT_ATOMS: atom_id res chain seq x y z
N MET A 1 -10.39 11.22 -29.44
CA MET A 1 -10.28 10.64 -28.08
C MET A 1 -8.85 10.15 -27.88
N LYS A 2 -8.00 10.91 -27.16
CA LYS A 2 -6.61 10.51 -26.91
C LYS A 2 -6.65 9.28 -25.99
N LYS A 3 -6.28 8.12 -26.55
CA LYS A 3 -5.95 6.92 -25.76
C LYS A 3 -4.79 7.33 -24.86
N ASP A 4 -5.04 7.54 -23.58
CA ASP A 4 -3.97 7.67 -22.60
C ASP A 4 -3.18 6.37 -22.66
N LYS A 5 -2.06 6.41 -23.40
CA LYS A 5 -1.08 5.34 -23.43
C LYS A 5 -0.68 5.17 -21.98
N THR A 6 -1.02 4.04 -21.40
CA THR A 6 -0.34 3.47 -20.23
C THR A 6 1.13 3.77 -20.44
N LYS A 7 1.70 4.70 -19.66
CA LYS A 7 3.08 5.13 -19.87
C LYS A 7 3.93 3.90 -19.64
N ASN A 8 4.39 3.28 -20.73
CA ASN A 8 5.32 2.17 -20.69
C ASN A 8 6.66 2.77 -20.25
N ILE A 9 6.94 2.71 -18.96
CA ILE A 9 8.19 3.19 -18.39
C ILE A 9 9.11 1.98 -18.30
N PRO A 10 10.28 1.99 -18.94
CA PRO A 10 11.15 0.82 -18.92
C PRO A 10 11.64 0.57 -17.49
N HIS A 11 11.71 -0.71 -17.15
CA HIS A 11 12.23 -1.16 -15.85
C HIS A 11 13.68 -0.72 -15.63
N GLU A 12 14.51 -0.80 -16.68
CA GLU A 12 15.88 -0.30 -16.68
C GLU A 12 15.89 1.21 -16.41
N GLY A 13 16.66 1.64 -15.40
CA GLY A 13 16.73 3.03 -14.96
C GLY A 13 15.55 3.53 -14.11
N ASN A 14 14.57 2.67 -13.80
CA ASN A 14 13.48 2.93 -12.85
C ASN A 14 13.47 1.92 -11.70
N GLU A 15 14.64 1.39 -11.31
CA GLU A 15 14.72 0.35 -10.28
C GLU A 15 14.15 0.85 -8.94
N ILE A 16 14.33 2.14 -8.63
CA ILE A 16 13.81 2.75 -7.40
C ILE A 16 12.28 2.66 -7.35
N TYR A 17 11.60 2.95 -8.46
CA TYR A 17 10.15 2.84 -8.54
C TYR A 17 9.71 1.38 -8.38
N TYR A 18 10.23 0.47 -9.20
CA TYR A 18 9.76 -0.92 -9.21
C TYR A 18 10.12 -1.67 -7.93
N ALA A 19 11.35 -1.55 -7.44
CA ALA A 19 11.78 -2.19 -6.20
C ALA A 19 11.03 -1.59 -5.00
N GLY A 20 10.92 -0.26 -4.91
CA GLY A 20 10.20 0.38 -3.82
C GLY A 20 8.70 0.07 -3.84
N LEU A 21 8.05 0.13 -5.00
CA LEU A 21 6.63 -0.24 -5.15
C LEU A 21 6.40 -1.70 -4.73
N ARG A 22 7.20 -2.64 -5.24
CA ARG A 22 7.09 -4.06 -4.87
C ARG A 22 7.28 -4.26 -3.38
N SER A 23 8.23 -3.55 -2.79
CA SER A 23 8.53 -3.65 -1.36
C SER A 23 7.41 -3.06 -0.49
N ILE A 24 6.80 -1.95 -0.90
CA ILE A 24 5.60 -1.40 -0.24
C ILE A 24 4.46 -2.42 -0.32
N LEU A 25 4.13 -2.90 -1.53
CA LEU A 25 2.98 -3.78 -1.73
C LEU A 25 3.11 -5.12 -0.98
N SER A 26 4.28 -5.76 -1.07
CA SER A 26 4.55 -7.00 -0.33
C SER A 26 4.65 -6.77 1.17
N GLY A 27 5.30 -5.67 1.60
CA GLY A 27 5.36 -5.27 3.00
C GLY A 27 3.97 -5.11 3.62
N THR A 28 3.04 -4.45 2.92
CA THR A 28 1.64 -4.32 3.34
C THR A 28 0.98 -5.69 3.50
N VAL A 29 1.12 -6.57 2.51
CA VAL A 29 0.54 -7.93 2.56
C VAL A 29 1.07 -8.71 3.75
N TYR A 30 2.39 -8.84 3.86
CA TYR A 30 3.00 -9.69 4.89
C TYR A 30 2.76 -9.17 6.31
N SER A 31 2.82 -7.84 6.49
CA SER A 31 2.61 -7.23 7.81
C SER A 31 1.18 -7.43 8.27
N MET A 32 0.19 -7.15 7.42
CA MET A 32 -1.22 -7.28 7.78
C MET A 32 -1.62 -8.75 7.97
N LEU A 33 -1.12 -9.67 7.13
CA LEU A 33 -1.33 -11.11 7.36
C LEU A 33 -0.73 -11.57 8.69
N GLY A 34 0.46 -11.09 9.04
CA GLY A 34 1.09 -11.35 10.34
C GLY A 34 0.23 -10.86 11.49
N THR A 35 -0.36 -9.67 11.38
CA THR A 35 -1.32 -9.14 12.36
C THR A 35 -2.55 -10.04 12.51
N TYR A 36 -3.16 -10.48 11.41
CA TYR A 36 -4.34 -11.36 11.46
C TYR A 36 -4.03 -12.70 12.09
N ILE A 37 -2.90 -13.32 11.71
CA ILE A 37 -2.43 -14.57 12.31
C ILE A 37 -2.22 -14.38 13.82
N THR A 38 -1.57 -13.29 14.21
CA THR A 38 -1.31 -12.98 15.62
C THR A 38 -2.62 -12.79 16.40
N ALA A 39 -3.59 -12.06 15.87
CA ALA A 39 -4.89 -11.84 16.51
C ALA A 39 -5.68 -13.15 16.69
N LEU A 40 -5.65 -14.03 15.68
CA LEU A 40 -6.26 -15.36 15.76
C LEU A 40 -5.56 -16.25 16.80
N MET A 41 -4.22 -16.31 16.77
CA MET A 41 -3.44 -17.12 17.72
C MET A 41 -3.59 -16.66 19.18
N THR A 42 -3.85 -15.38 19.39
CA THR A 42 -4.05 -14.79 20.72
C THR A 42 -5.51 -14.73 21.16
N ASN A 43 -6.42 -15.37 20.40
CA ASN A 43 -7.87 -15.40 20.64
C ASN A 43 -8.49 -14.01 20.82
N LYS A 44 -7.91 -13.00 20.16
CA LYS A 44 -8.46 -11.63 20.17
C LYS A 44 -9.73 -11.54 19.33
N ILE A 45 -9.80 -12.32 18.26
CA ILE A 45 -10.95 -12.39 17.37
C ILE A 45 -11.25 -13.84 17.00
N SER A 46 -12.53 -14.22 16.93
CA SER A 46 -12.91 -15.52 16.35
C SER A 46 -12.90 -15.44 14.82
N LEU A 47 -12.83 -16.59 14.15
CA LEU A 47 -12.91 -16.63 12.68
C LEU A 47 -14.25 -16.04 12.16
N VAL A 48 -15.34 -16.24 12.91
CA VAL A 48 -16.67 -15.74 12.55
C VAL A 48 -16.71 -14.22 12.64
N ASP A 49 -16.17 -13.66 13.73
CA ASP A 49 -16.12 -12.21 13.95
C ASP A 49 -15.19 -11.52 12.95
N PHE A 50 -14.11 -12.20 12.53
CA PHE A 50 -13.19 -11.70 11.51
C PHE A 50 -13.90 -11.44 10.18
N ILE A 51 -14.81 -12.33 9.77
CA ILE A 51 -15.55 -12.21 8.51
C ILE A 51 -16.56 -11.05 8.57
N GLN A 52 -17.13 -10.79 9.76
CA GLN A 52 -18.15 -9.75 9.98
C GLN A 52 -17.56 -8.40 10.39
N PHE A 53 -16.22 -8.29 10.44
CA PHE A 53 -15.56 -7.13 11.02
C PHE A 53 -15.74 -5.85 10.17
N PRO A 54 -16.11 -4.70 10.77
CA PRO A 54 -16.52 -3.49 10.04
C PRO A 54 -15.38 -2.72 9.35
N LEU A 55 -14.15 -3.25 9.33
CA LEU A 55 -13.00 -2.69 8.60
C LEU A 55 -12.81 -3.30 7.20
N VAL A 56 -13.91 -3.57 6.49
CA VAL A 56 -13.93 -4.28 5.20
C VAL A 56 -12.94 -3.69 4.19
N LEU A 57 -12.87 -2.37 4.05
CA LEU A 57 -11.96 -1.71 3.09
C LEU A 57 -10.48 -1.92 3.44
N ILE A 58 -10.15 -2.00 4.72
CA ILE A 58 -8.79 -2.27 5.18
C ILE A 58 -8.47 -3.75 5.03
N HIS A 59 -9.42 -4.65 5.29
CA HIS A 59 -9.26 -6.08 5.01
C HIS A 59 -9.10 -6.39 3.52
N ALA A 60 -9.68 -5.57 2.64
CA ALA A 60 -9.50 -5.68 1.20
C ALA A 60 -8.11 -5.21 0.72
N LEU A 61 -7.40 -4.38 1.51
CA LEU A 61 -6.11 -3.81 1.11
C LEU A 61 -5.04 -4.89 0.85
N PRO A 62 -4.80 -5.90 1.72
CA PRO A 62 -3.88 -7.00 1.42
C PRO A 62 -4.17 -7.71 0.10
N ALA A 63 -5.45 -8.01 -0.18
CA ALA A 63 -5.82 -8.69 -1.43
C ALA A 63 -5.48 -7.82 -2.64
N MET A 64 -5.81 -6.53 -2.60
CA MET A 64 -5.47 -5.59 -3.66
C MET A 64 -3.96 -5.41 -3.81
N CYS A 65 -3.22 -5.26 -2.70
CA CYS A 65 -1.77 -5.14 -2.72
C CYS A 65 -1.10 -6.41 -3.29
N LEU A 66 -1.62 -7.59 -2.99
CA LEU A 66 -1.13 -8.85 -3.55
C LEU A 66 -1.35 -8.91 -5.07
N ILE A 67 -2.54 -8.52 -5.55
CA ILE A 67 -2.85 -8.47 -6.98
C ILE A 67 -1.92 -7.50 -7.70
N LEU A 68 -1.71 -6.30 -7.14
CA LEU A 68 -0.83 -5.29 -7.72
C LEU A 68 0.64 -5.72 -7.69
N TRP A 69 1.08 -6.33 -6.59
CA TRP A 69 2.43 -6.85 -6.43
C TRP A 69 2.71 -7.93 -7.48
N TRP A 70 1.82 -8.92 -7.61
CA TRP A 70 1.92 -9.96 -8.62
C TRP A 70 1.90 -9.40 -10.04
N SER A 71 1.00 -8.45 -10.30
CA SER A 71 0.89 -7.76 -11.60
C SER A 71 2.15 -6.99 -11.95
N SER A 72 2.86 -6.44 -10.96
CA SER A 72 4.10 -5.69 -11.17
C SER A 72 5.25 -6.55 -11.70
N TYR A 73 5.25 -7.86 -11.43
CA TYR A 73 6.22 -8.79 -12.02
C TYR A 73 5.84 -9.19 -13.44
N ARG A 74 4.54 -9.38 -13.70
CA ARG A 74 4.04 -9.75 -15.04
C ARG A 74 4.08 -8.61 -16.04
N ARG A 75 4.00 -7.36 -15.59
CA ARG A 75 3.97 -6.17 -16.44
C ARG A 75 5.00 -5.13 -15.95
N PRO A 76 6.30 -5.38 -16.16
CA PRO A 76 7.38 -4.57 -15.60
C PRO A 76 7.48 -3.15 -16.18
N ASN A 77 6.63 -2.77 -17.14
CA ASN A 77 6.58 -1.43 -17.72
C ASN A 77 5.30 -0.65 -17.37
N MET A 78 4.41 -1.20 -16.54
CA MET A 78 3.19 -0.49 -16.13
C MET A 78 3.46 0.42 -14.93
N VAL A 79 3.07 1.69 -15.06
CA VAL A 79 2.91 2.61 -13.92
C VAL A 79 1.53 2.36 -13.32
N PHE A 80 1.48 1.95 -12.06
CA PHE A 80 0.21 1.66 -11.41
C PHE A 80 -0.55 2.95 -11.10
N TRP A 81 0.07 3.94 -10.43
CA TRP A 81 -0.55 5.24 -10.17
C TRP A 81 0.44 6.39 -10.38
N SER A 82 0.21 7.26 -11.36
CA SER A 82 0.82 8.59 -11.37
C SER A 82 -0.27 9.61 -11.65
N ILE A 83 -0.51 10.52 -10.72
CA ILE A 83 -1.40 11.67 -10.94
C ILE A 83 -0.49 12.87 -11.16
N GLY A 84 -0.54 13.45 -12.37
CA GLY A 84 0.24 14.64 -12.73
C GLY A 84 1.62 14.35 -13.36
N PRO A 85 2.47 15.38 -13.46
CA PRO A 85 3.81 15.24 -14.01
C PRO A 85 4.70 14.43 -13.06
N THR A 86 5.33 13.36 -13.57
CA THR A 86 6.38 12.65 -12.83
C THR A 86 7.64 13.51 -12.75
N ILE A 87 8.21 13.66 -11.55
CA ILE A 87 9.40 14.47 -11.29
C ILE A 87 10.39 13.62 -10.50
N TYR A 88 11.52 13.27 -11.10
CA TYR A 88 12.46 12.31 -10.50
C TYR A 88 13.25 12.93 -9.34
N PHE A 89 12.92 12.55 -8.10
CA PHE A 89 13.62 12.93 -6.87
C PHE A 89 13.91 11.71 -5.99
N PRO A 90 15.00 10.96 -6.25
CA PRO A 90 15.25 9.66 -5.63
C PRO A 90 15.48 9.72 -4.11
N LYS A 91 16.05 10.82 -3.59
CA LYS A 91 16.22 11.02 -2.13
C LYS A 91 14.86 11.17 -1.43
N ILE A 92 13.95 11.95 -2.03
CA ILE A 92 12.59 12.15 -1.51
C ILE A 92 11.81 10.84 -1.61
N ALA A 93 11.92 10.11 -2.72
CA ALA A 93 11.29 8.80 -2.88
C ALA A 93 11.67 7.82 -1.77
N LYS A 94 12.95 7.80 -1.36
CA LYS A 94 13.42 6.97 -0.22
C LYS A 94 12.83 7.42 1.12
N ILE A 95 12.68 8.72 1.35
CA ILE A 95 12.04 9.24 2.57
C ILE A 95 10.56 8.82 2.59
N ILE A 96 9.84 8.97 1.48
CA ILE A 96 8.44 8.56 1.38
C ILE A 96 8.31 7.03 1.58
N LEU A 97 9.26 6.23 1.06
CA LEU A 97 9.28 4.80 1.29
C LEU A 97 9.38 4.44 2.79
N VAL A 98 10.22 5.16 3.55
CA VAL A 98 10.30 4.98 5.01
C VAL A 98 8.97 5.36 5.68
N LEU A 99 8.36 6.48 5.28
CA LEU A 99 7.06 6.90 5.79
C LEU A 99 5.96 5.86 5.51
N MET A 100 6.00 5.23 4.33
CA MET A 100 5.09 4.14 3.99
C MET A 100 5.23 2.94 4.94
N TYR A 101 6.44 2.54 5.30
CA TYR A 101 6.63 1.45 6.27
C TYR A 101 6.13 1.80 7.68
N ILE A 102 6.37 3.03 8.13
CA ILE A 102 5.82 3.51 9.40
C ILE A 102 4.29 3.42 9.36
N LEU A 103 3.69 3.88 8.26
CA LEU A 103 2.24 3.89 8.10
C LEU A 103 1.65 2.47 8.04
N ILE A 104 2.32 1.53 7.37
CA ILE A 104 1.94 0.11 7.37
C ILE A 104 1.95 -0.43 8.81
N GLY A 105 2.97 -0.10 9.60
CA GLY A 105 3.04 -0.46 11.02
C GLY A 105 1.87 0.11 11.83
N VAL A 106 1.55 1.40 11.64
CA VAL A 106 0.40 2.04 12.30
C VAL A 106 -0.92 1.35 11.91
N MET A 107 -1.12 1.04 10.63
CA MET A 107 -2.31 0.28 10.19
C MET A 107 -2.40 -1.08 10.88
N CYS A 108 -1.28 -1.81 10.96
CA CYS A 108 -1.23 -3.11 11.62
C CYS A 108 -1.59 -3.01 13.11
N SER A 109 -1.08 -1.99 13.81
CA SER A 109 -1.43 -1.74 15.22
C SER A 109 -2.92 -1.41 15.39
N LEU A 110 -3.46 -0.50 14.55
CA LEU A 110 -4.88 -0.13 14.60
C LEU A 110 -5.80 -1.32 14.35
N ILE A 111 -5.45 -2.20 13.41
CA ILE A 111 -6.17 -3.45 13.14
C ILE A 111 -6.12 -4.38 14.34
N PHE A 112 -4.94 -4.55 14.94
CA PHE A 112 -4.78 -5.43 16.10
C PHE A 112 -5.58 -4.93 17.32
N ASP A 113 -5.52 -3.62 17.58
CA ASP A 113 -6.27 -2.97 18.65
C ASP A 113 -7.78 -3.08 18.41
N ALA A 114 -8.21 -2.87 17.16
CA ALA A 114 -9.59 -3.05 16.75
C ALA A 114 -10.07 -4.49 17.00
N MET A 115 -9.28 -5.48 16.61
CA MET A 115 -9.61 -6.89 16.84
C MET A 115 -9.58 -7.28 18.32
N SER A 116 -8.79 -6.58 19.13
CA SER A 116 -8.65 -6.88 20.56
C SER A 116 -9.75 -6.30 21.44
N ASN A 117 -10.62 -5.43 20.89
CA ASN A 117 -11.66 -4.76 21.64
C ASN A 117 -13.07 -5.13 21.13
N PRO A 118 -13.95 -5.68 21.99
CA PRO A 118 -15.30 -6.09 21.60
C PRO A 118 -16.22 -4.91 21.23
N TYR A 119 -15.84 -3.68 21.62
CA TYR A 119 -16.49 -2.45 21.22
C TYR A 119 -15.52 -1.64 20.39
N LEU A 120 -15.64 -1.72 19.07
CA LEU A 120 -14.84 -0.89 18.18
C LEU A 120 -15.14 0.58 18.49
N ALA A 121 -14.18 1.28 19.09
CA ALA A 121 -14.32 2.71 19.32
C ALA A 121 -14.45 3.43 17.97
N PHE A 122 -15.38 4.38 17.90
CA PHE A 122 -15.61 5.21 16.71
C PHE A 122 -14.31 5.89 16.25
N ASP A 123 -13.45 6.28 17.20
CA ASP A 123 -12.14 6.86 16.94
C ASP A 123 -11.20 5.88 16.22
N THR A 124 -11.14 4.62 16.65
CA THR A 124 -10.33 3.58 15.98
C THR A 124 -10.77 3.38 14.54
N LEU A 125 -12.09 3.39 14.28
CA LEU A 125 -12.65 3.31 12.92
C LEU A 125 -12.22 4.52 12.07
N ILE A 126 -12.35 5.73 12.60
CA ILE A 126 -11.95 6.97 11.90
C ILE A 126 -10.44 6.96 11.60
N TYR A 127 -9.60 6.70 12.60
CA TYR A 127 -8.15 6.70 12.41
C TYR A 127 -7.71 5.63 11.44
N SER A 128 -8.38 4.48 11.42
CA SER A 128 -8.15 3.44 10.43
C SER A 128 -8.39 3.94 9.00
N TYR A 129 -9.50 4.65 8.74
CA TYR A 129 -9.77 5.22 7.42
C TYR A 129 -8.86 6.40 7.05
N ILE A 130 -8.53 7.27 8.00
CA ILE A 130 -7.55 8.35 7.78
C ILE A 130 -6.20 7.76 7.38
N THR A 131 -5.77 6.72 8.08
CA THR A 131 -4.50 6.03 7.80
C THR A 131 -4.54 5.36 6.42
N LEU A 132 -5.67 4.76 6.03
CA LEU A 132 -5.88 4.24 4.69
C LEU A 132 -5.75 5.34 3.63
N ILE A 133 -6.41 6.49 3.80
CA ILE A 133 -6.31 7.62 2.87
C ILE A 133 -4.86 8.11 2.76
N ALA A 134 -4.17 8.27 3.89
CA ALA A 134 -2.78 8.67 3.93
C ALA A 134 -1.87 7.67 3.17
N TYR A 135 -2.17 6.37 3.25
CA TYR A 135 -1.44 5.32 2.54
C TYR A 135 -1.54 5.50 1.03
N TRP A 136 -2.75 5.75 0.52
CA TRP A 136 -2.97 6.01 -0.90
C TRP A 136 -2.27 7.27 -1.38
N LEU A 137 -2.37 8.36 -0.61
CA LEU A 137 -1.72 9.63 -0.94
C LEU A 137 -0.20 9.47 -1.00
N LEU A 138 0.42 8.84 0.00
CA LEU A 138 1.86 8.61 0.02
C LEU A 138 2.30 7.66 -1.10
N LEU A 139 1.51 6.65 -1.45
CA LEU A 139 1.83 5.74 -2.54
C LEU A 139 1.77 6.44 -3.92
N VAL A 140 0.79 7.34 -4.12
CA VAL A 140 0.75 8.21 -5.30
C VAL A 140 1.96 9.15 -5.32
N CYS A 141 2.27 9.81 -4.21
CA CYS A 141 3.44 10.69 -4.11
C CYS A 141 4.74 9.94 -4.41
N PHE A 142 4.95 8.77 -3.79
CA PHE A 142 6.09 7.89 -4.04
C PHE A 142 6.23 7.58 -5.52
N SER A 143 5.13 7.16 -6.16
CA SER A 143 5.12 6.81 -7.58
C SER A 143 5.46 8.03 -8.46
N SER A 144 4.96 9.22 -8.12
CA SER A 144 5.27 10.44 -8.87
C SER A 144 6.74 10.88 -8.76
N VAL A 145 7.40 10.63 -7.61
CA VAL A 145 8.78 11.10 -7.38
C VAL A 145 9.88 10.06 -7.65
N SER A 146 9.53 8.79 -7.76
CA SER A 146 10.49 7.69 -7.96
C SER A 146 10.75 7.34 -9.43
N ILE A 147 9.90 7.83 -10.33
CA ILE A 147 9.95 7.54 -11.76
C ILE A 147 10.92 8.51 -12.47
N LYS A 148 11.95 7.95 -13.10
CA LYS A 148 12.85 8.64 -14.02
C LYS A 148 12.18 8.70 -15.40
N LYS A 149 11.81 9.91 -15.84
CA LYS A 149 11.36 10.11 -17.24
C LYS A 149 12.53 9.89 -18.17
N PHE A 150 12.35 9.03 -19.17
CA PHE A 150 13.22 9.02 -20.33
C PHE A 150 12.77 10.13 -21.27
N SER A 151 13.70 11.01 -21.62
CA SER A 151 13.56 11.85 -22.81
C SER A 151 13.32 10.91 -23.99
N ALA A 152 12.18 11.03 -24.67
CA ALA A 152 12.12 10.56 -26.03
C ALA A 152 13.01 11.53 -26.81
N GLU A 153 14.23 11.10 -27.12
CA GLU A 153 14.99 11.70 -28.22
C GLU A 153 14.21 11.55 -29.53
#